data_AF-A0A2V9WKI6-F1
#
_entry.id   AF-A0A2V9WKI6-F1
#
_cell.length_a   1.000
_cell.length_b   1.000
_cell.length_c   1.000
_cell.angle_alpha   90.00
_cell.angle_beta   90.00
_cell.angle_gamma   90.00
#
_symmetry.space_group_name_H-M   'P 1'
#
loop_
_entity.id
_entity.type
_entity.pdbx_description
1 polymer ?
#
loop_
_entity_poly.entity_id
_entity_poly.type
_entity_poly.pdbx_seq_one_letter_code
_entity_poly.pdbx_strand_id
1 'polypeptide(L)'
;MAHDGHDLLDLLKFELKFLEDGGYGRSPHTSWRRELVFEDSPTCLNFSDPVRSHPCTECLLMRLVPSELRNQVSPCRLIPLTDKGETIDYFYRCGTQLELEEALASWLRKQIRCIEEQHESAREAKQSSSTSNGLDRLRQQQWLAFAGNLYSLATLHCESHNYAVAHALYEHAFAAATRVAALGDNGRSLVTRIRKDQKAVSEILYGGERGLEQAPSEELEKVGQ
;
A
#
# COMPACT_ATOMS: atom_id res chain seq x y z
N MET A 1 7.19 2.19 21.38
CA MET A 1 7.09 3.61 21.00
C MET A 1 7.95 3.95 19.79
N ALA A 2 9.26 3.68 19.76
CA ALA A 2 10.08 3.99 18.57
C ALA A 2 9.66 3.19 17.32
N HIS A 3 9.26 1.92 17.49
CA HIS A 3 8.87 1.06 16.36
C HIS A 3 7.51 1.51 15.79
N ASP A 4 6.53 1.77 16.66
CA ASP A 4 5.18 2.21 16.26
C ASP A 4 5.15 3.52 15.46
N GLY A 5 6.14 4.41 15.66
CA GLY A 5 6.32 5.59 14.82
C GLY A 5 6.93 5.27 13.45
N HIS A 6 7.88 4.32 13.39
CA HIS A 6 8.47 3.83 12.14
C HIS A 6 7.45 3.07 11.29
N ASP A 7 6.58 2.25 11.91
CA ASP A 7 5.54 1.51 11.19
C ASP A 7 4.43 2.41 10.67
N LEU A 8 4.02 3.40 11.47
CA LEU A 8 3.07 4.41 11.01
C LEU A 8 3.68 5.22 9.86
N LEU A 9 4.95 5.61 9.97
CA LEU A 9 5.67 6.31 8.90
C LEU A 9 5.71 5.48 7.61
N ASP A 10 6.06 4.21 7.70
CA ASP A 10 6.11 3.30 6.55
C ASP A 10 4.72 3.10 5.92
N LEU A 11 3.67 2.98 6.74
CA LEU A 11 2.28 2.90 6.27
C LEU A 11 1.86 4.18 5.55
N LEU A 12 2.15 5.36 6.12
CA LEU A 12 1.81 6.64 5.48
C LEU A 12 2.60 6.89 4.19
N LYS A 13 3.87 6.47 4.14
CA LYS A 13 4.68 6.51 2.91
C LYS A 13 4.09 5.62 1.83
N PHE A 14 3.63 4.43 2.20
CA PHE A 14 2.94 3.56 1.27
C PHE A 14 1.64 4.19 0.78
N GLU A 15 0.80 4.72 1.66
CA GLU A 15 -0.44 5.40 1.28
C GLU A 15 -0.21 6.54 0.30
N LEU A 16 0.85 7.33 0.52
CA LEU A 16 1.22 8.40 -0.38
C LEU A 16 1.58 7.87 -1.76
N LYS A 17 2.40 6.80 -1.81
CA LYS A 17 2.77 6.20 -3.08
C LYS A 17 1.58 5.55 -3.79
N PHE A 18 0.70 4.86 -3.05
CA PHE A 18 -0.52 4.27 -3.58
C PHE A 18 -1.44 5.34 -4.19
N LEU A 19 -1.57 6.49 -3.54
CA LEU A 19 -2.27 7.65 -4.07
C LEU A 19 -1.61 8.20 -5.34
N GLU A 20 -0.29 8.41 -5.32
CA GLU A 20 0.49 8.94 -6.46
C GLU A 20 0.47 8.01 -7.68
N ASP A 21 0.44 6.70 -7.46
CA ASP A 21 0.31 5.67 -8.50
C ASP A 21 -1.14 5.55 -9.03
N GLY A 22 -2.07 6.39 -8.54
CA GLY A 22 -3.47 6.43 -8.99
C GLY A 22 -4.37 5.38 -8.36
N GLY A 23 -3.97 4.79 -7.23
CA GLY A 23 -4.70 3.71 -6.56
C GLY A 23 -6.11 4.07 -6.06
N TYR A 24 -6.40 5.36 -5.87
CA TYR A 24 -7.74 5.87 -5.54
C TYR A 24 -8.51 6.44 -6.74
N GLY A 25 -7.93 6.35 -7.95
CA GLY A 25 -8.60 6.71 -9.19
C GLY A 25 -9.76 5.76 -9.50
N ARG A 26 -10.49 6.04 -10.59
CA ARG A 26 -11.58 5.13 -11.03
C ARG A 26 -11.01 3.77 -11.41
N SER A 27 -11.16 2.78 -10.53
CA SER A 27 -10.84 1.40 -10.84
C SER A 27 -11.86 0.82 -11.83
N PRO A 28 -11.41 0.07 -12.87
CA PRO A 28 -12.30 -0.63 -13.79
C PRO A 28 -13.25 -1.60 -13.07
N HIS A 29 -12.81 -2.13 -11.92
CA HIS A 29 -13.54 -3.14 -11.14
C HIS A 29 -14.57 -2.58 -10.19
N THR A 30 -14.54 -1.28 -9.88
CA THR A 30 -15.47 -0.61 -8.95
C THR A 30 -16.06 0.63 -9.60
N SER A 31 -16.18 0.64 -10.93
CA SER A 31 -16.65 1.80 -11.71
C SER A 31 -18.01 2.37 -11.29
N TRP A 32 -18.82 1.58 -10.56
CA TRP A 32 -20.12 1.96 -10.00
C TRP A 32 -20.05 2.79 -8.70
N ARG A 33 -18.87 2.88 -8.04
CA ARG A 33 -18.70 3.69 -6.82
C ARG A 33 -17.35 4.40 -6.79
N ARG A 34 -17.25 5.48 -6.00
CA ARG A 34 -15.94 6.09 -5.71
C ARG A 34 -15.14 5.20 -4.76
N GLU A 35 -13.82 5.19 -4.95
CA GLU A 35 -12.88 4.55 -4.03
C GLU A 35 -12.86 5.30 -2.70
N LEU A 36 -12.98 4.56 -1.61
CA LEU A 36 -12.99 5.06 -0.26
C LEU A 36 -11.56 5.06 0.27
N VAL A 37 -10.93 6.23 0.25
CA VAL A 37 -9.67 6.54 0.96
C VAL A 37 -9.55 5.79 2.28
N PHE A 38 -8.43 5.10 2.45
CA PHE A 38 -8.09 4.20 3.56
C PHE A 38 -8.95 2.95 3.74
N GLU A 39 -10.22 2.90 3.35
CA GLU A 39 -11.05 1.69 3.48
C GLU A 39 -10.83 0.71 2.33
N ASP A 40 -10.71 1.24 1.13
CA ASP A 40 -10.35 0.52 -0.09
C ASP A 40 -8.83 0.50 -0.32
N SER A 41 -8.05 0.96 0.67
CA SER A 41 -6.60 0.78 0.65
C SER A 41 -6.22 -0.64 1.07
N PRO A 42 -5.18 -1.24 0.44
CA PRO A 42 -4.58 -2.48 0.93
C PRO A 42 -4.11 -2.41 2.40
N THR A 43 -3.81 -1.22 2.94
CA THR A 43 -3.40 -1.06 4.35
C THR A 43 -4.54 -1.27 5.36
N CYS A 44 -5.79 -1.24 4.88
CA CYS A 44 -6.96 -1.51 5.71
C CYS A 44 -6.98 -2.97 6.16
N LEU A 45 -7.17 -3.21 7.45
CA LEU A 45 -7.37 -4.56 7.98
C LEU A 45 -8.64 -5.23 7.43
N ASN A 46 -9.62 -4.44 7.03
CA ASN A 46 -10.88 -4.90 6.44
C ASN A 46 -10.92 -4.69 4.92
N PHE A 47 -9.76 -4.55 4.26
CA PHE A 47 -9.69 -4.42 2.81
C PHE A 47 -10.40 -5.60 2.13
N SER A 48 -11.32 -5.31 1.21
CA SER A 48 -12.14 -6.32 0.52
C SER A 48 -12.95 -7.25 1.46
N ASP A 49 -13.12 -6.90 2.74
CA ASP A 49 -13.97 -7.64 3.69
C ASP A 49 -15.28 -6.88 3.97
N PRO A 50 -16.41 -7.30 3.36
CA PRO A 50 -17.70 -6.65 3.57
C PRO A 50 -18.25 -6.87 4.99
N VAL A 51 -17.81 -7.89 5.72
CA VAL A 51 -18.27 -8.22 7.08
C VAL A 51 -17.52 -7.39 8.13
N ARG A 52 -16.36 -6.80 7.76
CA ARG A 52 -15.48 -6.01 8.64
C ARG A 52 -15.11 -6.78 9.91
N SER A 53 -14.47 -7.92 9.71
CA SER A 53 -14.15 -8.88 10.77
C SER A 53 -13.17 -8.33 11.81
N HIS A 54 -12.42 -7.27 11.48
CA HIS A 54 -11.42 -6.66 12.36
C HIS A 54 -11.88 -5.31 12.91
N PRO A 55 -11.77 -5.06 14.23
CA PRO A 55 -12.08 -3.77 14.81
C PRO A 55 -11.03 -2.72 14.39
N CYS A 56 -11.49 -1.52 14.01
CA CYS A 56 -10.58 -0.43 13.60
C CYS A 56 -9.63 0.03 14.73
N THR A 57 -9.90 -0.32 15.99
CA THR A 57 -9.01 -0.05 17.13
C THR A 57 -7.65 -0.72 17.02
N GLU A 58 -7.54 -1.79 16.23
CA GLU A 58 -6.27 -2.51 15.99
C GLU A 58 -5.45 -1.89 14.86
N CYS A 59 -6.00 -0.92 14.11
CA CYS A 59 -5.31 -0.28 12.99
C CYS A 59 -4.39 0.86 13.43
N LEU A 60 -3.18 0.93 12.88
CA LEU A 60 -2.24 2.04 13.09
C LEU A 60 -2.81 3.44 12.77
N LEU A 61 -3.70 3.57 11.77
CA LEU A 61 -4.35 4.84 11.42
C LEU A 61 -5.22 5.40 12.54
N MET A 62 -5.61 4.56 13.51
CA MET A 62 -6.46 4.96 14.62
C MET A 62 -5.84 6.06 15.51
N ARG A 63 -4.51 6.17 15.48
CA ARG A 63 -3.75 7.22 16.19
C ARG A 63 -4.00 8.62 15.61
N LEU A 64 -4.36 8.70 14.33
CA LEU A 64 -4.59 9.95 13.60
C LEU A 64 -6.06 10.39 13.66
N VAL A 65 -6.94 9.53 14.19
CA VAL A 65 -8.34 9.87 14.43
C VAL A 65 -8.48 10.60 15.78
N PRO A 66 -9.21 11.74 15.82
CA PRO A 66 -9.55 12.43 17.06
C PRO A 66 -10.18 11.49 18.09
N SER A 67 -9.82 11.62 19.36
CA SER A 67 -10.21 10.70 20.45
C SER A 67 -11.72 10.52 20.58
N GLU A 68 -12.48 11.58 20.30
CA GLU A 68 -13.93 11.66 20.46
C GLU A 68 -14.66 10.88 19.36
N LEU A 69 -13.99 10.68 18.22
CA LEU A 69 -14.56 10.12 17.00
C LEU A 69 -14.18 8.64 16.80
N ARG A 70 -13.44 8.06 17.75
CA ARG A 70 -12.87 6.72 17.64
C ARG A 70 -13.88 5.58 17.65
N ASN A 71 -15.05 5.81 18.25
CA ASN A 71 -16.09 4.80 18.40
C ASN A 71 -17.06 4.73 17.21
N GLN A 72 -16.78 5.46 16.13
CA GLN A 72 -17.61 5.48 14.94
C GLN A 72 -17.37 4.22 14.07
N VAL A 73 -18.29 3.92 13.14
CA VAL A 73 -18.23 2.70 12.30
C VAL A 73 -17.02 2.70 11.36
N SER A 74 -16.70 3.85 10.78
CA SER A 74 -15.51 4.07 9.94
C SER A 74 -14.74 5.30 10.45
N PRO A 75 -13.96 5.15 11.54
CA PRO A 75 -13.26 6.28 12.16
C PRO A 75 -12.22 6.93 11.24
N CYS A 76 -11.65 6.16 10.31
CA CYS A 76 -10.68 6.65 9.33
C CYS A 76 -11.24 7.77 8.43
N ARG A 77 -12.56 7.82 8.17
CA ARG A 77 -13.19 8.92 7.40
C ARG A 77 -13.20 10.25 8.15
N LEU A 78 -12.98 10.20 9.45
CA LEU A 78 -13.03 11.37 10.33
C LEU A 78 -11.65 11.94 10.62
N ILE A 79 -10.63 11.46 9.92
CA ILE A 79 -9.29 12.05 9.95
C ILE A 79 -9.36 13.44 9.29
N PRO A 80 -8.95 14.51 10.00
CA PRO A 80 -8.88 15.84 9.43
C PRO A 80 -7.67 15.96 8.51
N LEU A 81 -7.91 16.36 7.25
CA LEU A 81 -6.86 16.52 6.23
C LEU A 81 -6.31 17.95 6.18
N THR A 82 -7.16 18.95 6.48
CA THR A 82 -6.77 20.37 6.36
C THR A 82 -6.60 21.04 7.72
N ASP A 83 -5.91 22.18 7.74
CA ASP A 83 -5.74 23.00 8.95
C ASP A 83 -7.07 23.60 9.46
N LYS A 84 -8.12 23.58 8.64
CA LYS A 84 -9.49 23.95 9.02
C LYS A 84 -10.27 22.80 9.69
N GLY A 85 -9.68 21.61 9.74
CA GLY A 85 -10.33 20.40 10.28
C GLY A 85 -11.28 19.72 9.30
N GLU A 86 -11.20 20.02 8.00
CA GLU A 86 -12.01 19.32 6.99
C GLU A 86 -11.58 17.85 6.91
N THR A 87 -12.54 16.94 7.10
CA THR A 87 -12.30 15.50 7.15
C THR A 87 -12.47 14.84 5.79
N ILE A 88 -12.03 13.59 5.67
CA ILE A 88 -12.31 12.78 4.47
C ILE A 88 -13.82 12.71 4.20
N ASP A 89 -14.65 12.52 5.24
CA ASP A 89 -16.12 12.52 5.09
C ASP A 89 -16.67 13.84 4.54
N TYR A 90 -16.07 14.98 4.93
CA TYR A 90 -16.43 16.28 4.37
C TYR A 90 -16.20 16.32 2.84
N PHE A 91 -15.03 15.86 2.38
CA PHE A 91 -14.72 15.84 0.95
C PHE A 91 -15.63 14.88 0.17
N TYR A 92 -16.07 13.76 0.75
CA TYR A 92 -17.06 12.91 0.08
C TYR A 92 -18.41 13.57 -0.15
N ARG A 93 -18.82 14.45 0.76
CA ARG A 93 -20.11 15.14 0.70
C ARG A 93 -20.05 16.41 -0.15
N CYS A 94 -18.97 17.17 -0.02
CA CYS A 94 -18.91 18.55 -0.49
C CYS A 94 -17.80 18.80 -1.53
N GLY A 95 -16.85 17.87 -1.67
CA GLY A 95 -15.66 18.04 -2.53
C GLY A 95 -15.68 17.17 -3.79
N THR A 96 -14.77 17.50 -4.70
CA THR A 96 -14.41 16.67 -5.86
C THR A 96 -13.38 15.61 -5.47
N GLN A 97 -13.23 14.59 -6.32
CA GLN A 97 -12.20 13.56 -6.14
C GLN A 97 -10.79 14.18 -6.15
N LEU A 98 -10.55 15.11 -7.08
CA LEU A 98 -9.26 15.79 -7.19
C LEU A 98 -8.92 16.58 -5.92
N GLU A 99 -9.87 17.35 -5.39
CA GLU A 99 -9.66 18.10 -4.14
C GLU A 99 -9.37 17.17 -2.96
N LEU A 100 -10.05 16.02 -2.88
CA LEU A 100 -9.78 15.01 -1.86
C LEU A 100 -8.37 14.45 -1.99
N GLU A 101 -7.95 14.06 -3.19
CA GLU A 101 -6.64 13.48 -3.45
C GLU A 101 -5.51 14.50 -3.19
N GLU A 102 -5.69 15.76 -3.60
CA GLU A 102 -4.74 16.84 -3.33
C GLU A 102 -4.61 17.13 -1.82
N ALA A 103 -5.75 17.22 -1.13
CA ALA A 103 -5.77 17.43 0.32
C ALA A 103 -5.12 16.25 1.06
N LEU A 104 -5.40 15.02 0.63
CA LEU A 104 -4.82 13.81 1.17
C LEU A 104 -3.31 13.74 0.92
N ALA A 105 -2.84 14.04 -0.29
CA ALA A 105 -1.41 14.04 -0.62
C ALA A 105 -0.65 15.09 0.22
N SER A 106 -1.20 16.30 0.33
CA SER A 106 -0.64 17.37 1.15
C SER A 106 -0.56 16.96 2.63
N TRP A 107 -1.65 16.38 3.15
CA TRP A 107 -1.70 15.88 4.52
C TRP A 107 -0.70 14.75 4.77
N LEU A 108 -0.63 13.75 3.89
CA LEU A 108 0.29 12.61 4.01
C LEU A 108 1.74 13.10 4.05
N ARG A 109 2.14 13.99 3.14
CA ARG A 109 3.50 14.57 3.11
C ARG A 109 3.80 15.34 4.40
N LYS A 110 2.83 16.11 4.91
CA LYS A 110 2.98 16.85 6.18
C LYS A 110 3.15 15.89 7.36
N GLN A 111 2.32 14.85 7.47
CA GLN A 111 2.41 13.87 8.56
C GLN A 111 3.72 13.07 8.52
N ILE A 112 4.12 12.61 7.34
CA ILE A 112 5.41 11.91 7.13
C ILE A 112 6.56 12.77 7.64
N ARG A 113 6.63 14.04 7.20
CA ARG A 113 7.68 14.97 7.63
C ARG A 113 7.68 15.17 9.15
N CYS A 114 6.52 15.41 9.76
CA CYS A 114 6.43 15.60 11.20
C CYS A 114 6.89 14.37 11.99
N ILE A 115 6.55 13.16 11.52
CA ILE A 115 7.00 11.92 12.18
C ILE A 115 8.52 11.73 12.00
N GLU A 116 9.05 12.02 10.81
CA GLU A 116 10.50 11.95 10.55
C GLU A 116 11.30 12.92 11.45
N GLU A 117 10.84 14.16 11.57
CA GLU A 117 11.44 15.17 12.46
C GLU A 117 11.40 14.70 13.93
N GLN A 118 10.26 14.18 14.39
CA GLN A 118 10.13 13.62 15.74
C GLN A 118 11.07 12.44 15.99
N HIS A 119 11.30 11.60 14.97
CA HIS A 119 12.21 10.47 15.05
C HIS A 119 13.67 10.91 15.15
N GLU A 120 14.06 11.95 14.41
CA GLU A 120 15.43 12.49 14.47
C GLU A 120 15.70 13.07 15.86
N SER A 121 14.82 13.92 16.37
CA SER A 121 14.94 14.47 17.72
C SER A 121 14.88 13.41 18.83
N ALA A 122 14.12 12.32 18.63
CA ALA A 122 14.06 11.21 19.59
C ALA A 122 15.29 10.29 19.54
N ARG A 123 15.96 10.16 18.39
CA ARG A 123 17.21 9.41 18.23
C ARG A 123 18.38 10.10 18.92
N GLU A 124 18.45 11.42 18.83
CA GLU A 124 19.42 12.23 19.57
C GLU A 124 19.24 12.11 21.09
N ALA A 125 18.01 11.84 21.56
CA ALA A 125 17.67 11.75 22.99
C ALA A 125 17.73 10.33 23.61
N LYS A 126 17.85 9.24 22.82
CA LYS A 126 17.72 7.85 23.33
C LYS A 126 18.83 6.91 22.82
N GLN A 127 20.01 7.03 23.42
CA GLN A 127 21.05 5.99 23.40
C GLN A 127 20.98 5.04 24.62
N SER A 128 19.83 4.92 25.29
CA SER A 128 19.65 3.93 26.36
C SER A 128 18.25 3.30 26.41
N SER A 129 18.24 1.96 26.32
CA SER A 129 17.19 0.99 26.68
C SER A 129 16.07 0.64 25.67
N SER A 130 16.10 -0.65 25.29
CA SER A 130 14.99 -1.49 24.77
C SER A 130 14.11 -1.96 25.95
N THR A 131 12.85 -2.40 25.85
CA THR A 131 12.23 -3.41 24.98
C THR A 131 10.70 -3.39 25.21
N SER A 132 9.86 -3.76 24.23
CA SER A 132 8.55 -4.39 24.54
C SER A 132 8.08 -5.31 23.42
N ASN A 133 7.87 -6.61 23.72
CA ASN A 133 7.55 -7.67 22.76
C ASN A 133 6.03 -7.96 22.59
N GLY A 134 5.14 -7.24 23.28
CA GLY A 134 3.69 -7.50 23.23
C GLY A 134 2.96 -6.81 22.06
N LEU A 135 3.33 -5.55 21.79
CA LEU A 135 2.79 -4.73 20.68
C LEU A 135 3.26 -5.22 19.30
N ASP A 136 4.34 -6.00 19.29
CA ASP A 136 4.92 -6.59 18.09
C ASP A 136 3.96 -7.55 17.39
N ARG A 137 3.10 -8.28 18.12
CA ARG A 137 2.25 -9.32 17.53
C ARG A 137 1.04 -8.76 16.76
N LEU A 138 0.35 -7.76 17.32
CA LEU A 138 -0.73 -7.06 16.61
C LEU A 138 -0.19 -6.31 15.40
N ARG A 139 1.00 -5.68 15.57
CA ARG A 139 1.74 -5.06 14.46
C ARG A 139 2.09 -6.07 13.36
N GLN A 140 2.61 -7.24 13.72
CA GLN A 140 2.93 -8.30 12.77
C GLN A 140 1.68 -8.79 12.02
N GLN A 141 0.57 -8.95 12.73
CA GLN A 141 -0.70 -9.34 12.13
C GLN A 141 -1.17 -8.29 11.11
N GLN A 142 -1.07 -6.99 11.43
CA GLN A 142 -1.41 -5.94 10.49
C GLN A 142 -0.51 -5.94 9.24
N TRP A 143 0.80 -6.09 9.42
CA TRP A 143 1.73 -6.16 8.27
C TRP A 143 1.54 -7.42 7.41
N LEU A 144 1.19 -8.56 8.01
CA LEU A 144 0.84 -9.78 7.28
C LEU A 144 -0.46 -9.61 6.48
N ALA A 145 -1.49 -9.00 7.09
CA ALA A 145 -2.74 -8.69 6.41
C ALA A 145 -2.49 -7.74 5.24
N PHE A 146 -1.72 -6.66 5.47
CA PHE A 146 -1.35 -5.70 4.44
C PHE A 146 -0.62 -6.37 3.26
N ALA A 147 0.36 -7.23 3.52
CA ALA A 147 1.06 -7.98 2.46
C ALA A 147 0.11 -8.91 1.68
N GLY A 148 -0.82 -9.57 2.35
CA GLY A 148 -1.83 -10.42 1.72
C GLY A 148 -2.85 -9.64 0.87
N ASN A 149 -3.26 -8.47 1.34
CA ASN A 149 -4.15 -7.55 0.62
C ASN A 149 -3.49 -7.04 -0.65
N LEU A 150 -2.21 -6.62 -0.57
CA LEU A 150 -1.43 -6.20 -1.73
C LEU A 150 -1.28 -7.32 -2.77
N TYR A 151 -0.99 -8.54 -2.32
CA TYR A 151 -0.91 -9.69 -3.21
C TYR A 151 -2.23 -9.94 -3.93
N SER A 152 -3.36 -9.89 -3.21
CA SER A 152 -4.69 -10.09 -3.78
C SER A 152 -5.06 -9.00 -4.80
N LEU A 153 -4.76 -7.73 -4.48
CA LEU A 153 -4.97 -6.62 -5.40
C LEU A 153 -4.08 -6.75 -6.65
N ALA A 154 -2.82 -7.15 -6.48
CA ALA A 154 -1.91 -7.40 -7.60
C ALA A 154 -2.43 -8.51 -8.53
N THR A 155 -2.97 -9.59 -7.97
CA THR A 155 -3.62 -10.67 -8.73
C THR A 155 -4.83 -10.15 -9.51
N LEU A 156 -5.69 -9.33 -8.89
CA LEU A 156 -6.85 -8.73 -9.57
C LEU A 156 -6.42 -7.83 -10.75
N HIS A 157 -5.41 -6.98 -10.57
CA HIS A 157 -4.87 -6.17 -11.65
C HIS A 157 -4.24 -7.02 -12.77
N CYS A 158 -3.64 -8.16 -12.42
CA CYS A 158 -3.11 -9.12 -13.38
C CYS A 158 -4.24 -9.75 -14.23
N GLU A 159 -5.35 -10.15 -13.61
CA GLU A 159 -6.53 -10.68 -14.31
C GLU A 159 -7.14 -9.65 -15.28
N SER A 160 -7.07 -8.37 -14.91
CA SER A 160 -7.46 -7.24 -15.77
C SER A 160 -6.43 -6.80 -16.79
N HIS A 161 -5.34 -7.55 -16.97
CA HIS A 161 -4.27 -7.23 -17.92
C HIS A 161 -3.55 -5.90 -17.63
N ASN A 162 -3.70 -5.35 -16.42
CA ASN A 162 -3.01 -4.15 -15.95
C ASN A 162 -1.64 -4.52 -15.36
N TYR A 163 -0.78 -5.11 -16.19
CA TYR A 163 0.45 -5.75 -15.76
C TYR A 163 1.45 -4.77 -15.10
N ALA A 164 1.52 -3.51 -15.54
CA ALA A 164 2.40 -2.51 -14.95
C ALA A 164 2.03 -2.21 -13.48
N VAL A 165 0.73 -2.00 -13.21
CA VAL A 165 0.20 -1.80 -11.86
C VAL A 165 0.35 -3.08 -11.03
N ALA A 166 0.07 -4.24 -11.63
CA ALA A 166 0.24 -5.53 -10.95
C ALA A 166 1.71 -5.76 -10.51
N HIS A 167 2.69 -5.46 -11.37
CA HIS A 167 4.11 -5.61 -11.04
C HIS A 167 4.53 -4.69 -9.88
N ALA A 168 4.12 -3.42 -9.92
CA ALA A 168 4.38 -2.48 -8.82
C ALA A 168 3.74 -2.99 -7.52
N LEU A 169 2.49 -3.43 -7.54
CA LEU A 169 1.81 -3.98 -6.36
C LEU A 169 2.51 -5.25 -5.81
N TYR A 170 3.01 -6.13 -6.68
CA TYR A 170 3.79 -7.30 -6.25
C TYR A 170 5.12 -6.90 -5.58
N GLU A 171 5.81 -5.86 -6.07
CA GLU A 171 7.01 -5.33 -5.41
C GLU A 171 6.71 -4.84 -3.99
N HIS A 172 5.62 -4.09 -3.83
CA HIS A 172 5.18 -3.62 -2.52
C HIS A 172 4.77 -4.79 -1.60
N ALA A 173 4.04 -5.78 -2.14
CA ALA A 173 3.64 -6.97 -1.40
C ALA A 173 4.85 -7.74 -0.89
N PHE A 174 5.88 -7.91 -1.74
CA PHE A 174 7.12 -8.59 -1.39
C PHE A 174 7.89 -7.86 -0.28
N ALA A 175 8.01 -6.54 -0.39
CA ALA A 175 8.68 -5.71 0.60
C ALA A 175 7.97 -5.77 1.97
N ALA A 176 6.64 -5.76 1.98
CA ALA A 176 5.84 -5.90 3.20
C ALA A 176 5.97 -7.33 3.79
N ALA A 177 5.84 -8.37 2.96
CA ALA A 177 5.92 -9.76 3.39
C ALA A 177 7.31 -10.14 3.94
N THR A 178 8.39 -9.61 3.36
CA THR A 178 9.77 -9.90 3.82
C THR A 178 10.04 -9.37 5.22
N ARG A 179 9.42 -8.24 5.61
CA ARG A 179 9.52 -7.69 6.97
C ARG A 179 8.93 -8.62 8.03
N VAL A 180 7.91 -9.40 7.67
CA VAL A 180 7.21 -10.32 8.58
C VAL A 180 7.62 -11.80 8.42
N ALA A 181 8.28 -12.17 7.31
CA ALA A 181 8.73 -13.54 7.04
C ALA A 181 9.81 -14.06 8.00
N ALA A 182 10.57 -13.16 8.63
CA ALA A 182 11.51 -13.50 9.70
C ALA A 182 10.81 -14.12 10.94
N LEU A 183 9.47 -14.05 11.00
CA LEU A 183 8.69 -14.26 12.23
C LEU A 183 7.75 -15.48 12.17
N GLY A 184 7.69 -16.23 11.06
CA GLY A 184 6.90 -17.47 10.99
C GLY A 184 6.75 -18.09 9.59
N ASP A 185 6.20 -19.30 9.55
CA ASP A 185 6.01 -20.10 8.31
C ASP A 185 5.00 -19.47 7.34
N ASN A 186 3.96 -18.81 7.86
CA ASN A 186 2.93 -18.16 7.04
C ASN A 186 3.52 -17.01 6.21
N GLY A 187 4.39 -16.18 6.80
CA GLY A 187 5.08 -15.11 6.10
C GLY A 187 6.03 -15.63 5.03
N ARG A 188 6.79 -16.70 5.34
CA ARG A 188 7.69 -17.35 4.36
C ARG A 188 6.93 -17.90 3.14
N SER A 189 5.81 -18.57 3.38
CA SER A 189 4.96 -19.14 2.32
C SER A 189 4.38 -18.05 1.41
N LEU A 190 3.97 -16.92 2.00
CA LEU A 190 3.47 -15.76 1.27
C LEU A 190 4.59 -15.12 0.41
N VAL A 191 5.79 -14.92 0.96
CA VAL A 191 6.95 -14.40 0.22
C VAL A 191 7.28 -15.26 -1.00
N THR A 192 7.28 -16.59 -0.85
CA THR A 192 7.56 -17.50 -1.97
C THR A 192 6.52 -17.37 -3.08
N ARG A 193 5.24 -17.24 -2.72
CA ARG A 193 4.14 -17.09 -3.67
C ARG A 193 4.22 -15.75 -4.42
N ILE A 194 4.37 -14.64 -3.69
CA ILE A 194 4.51 -13.30 -4.27
C ILE A 194 5.65 -13.28 -5.28
N ARG A 195 6.83 -13.81 -4.91
CA ARG A 195 8.02 -13.78 -5.78
C ARG A 195 7.82 -14.59 -7.07
N LYS A 196 7.11 -15.72 -6.99
CA LYS A 196 6.79 -16.54 -8.16
C LYS A 196 5.91 -15.77 -9.14
N ASP A 197 4.85 -15.15 -8.65
CA ASP A 197 3.87 -14.49 -9.50
C ASP A 197 4.40 -13.14 -10.02
N GLN A 198 5.18 -12.42 -9.22
CA GLN A 198 5.92 -11.24 -9.66
C GLN A 198 6.83 -11.56 -10.85
N LYS A 199 7.57 -12.68 -10.79
CA LYS A 199 8.45 -13.11 -11.88
C LYS A 199 7.66 -13.42 -13.15
N ALA A 200 6.51 -14.07 -13.04
CA ALA A 200 5.65 -14.35 -14.18
C ALA A 200 5.14 -13.05 -14.84
N VAL A 201 4.72 -12.05 -14.06
CA VAL A 201 4.28 -10.75 -14.60
C VAL A 201 5.44 -9.96 -15.22
N SER A 202 6.63 -10.00 -14.60
CA SER A 202 7.84 -9.38 -15.16
C SER A 202 8.23 -10.01 -16.50
N GLU A 203 8.12 -11.34 -16.63
CA GLU A 203 8.33 -12.04 -17.91
C GLU A 203 7.30 -11.63 -18.97
N ILE A 204 6.06 -11.33 -18.61
CA ILE A 204 5.05 -10.82 -19.54
C ILE A 204 5.36 -9.37 -19.97
N LEU A 205 5.76 -8.51 -19.02
CA LEU A 205 6.06 -7.10 -19.27
C LEU A 205 7.33 -6.90 -20.11
N TYR A 206 8.38 -7.65 -19.82
CA TYR A 206 9.72 -7.44 -20.39
C TYR A 206 10.17 -8.59 -21.31
N GLY A 207 9.48 -9.74 -21.31
CA GLY A 207 9.83 -10.89 -22.16
C GLY A 207 9.48 -10.70 -23.63
N GLY A 208 8.61 -9.74 -23.97
CA GLY A 208 8.31 -9.37 -25.35
C GLY A 208 9.48 -8.68 -26.08
N GLU A 209 10.42 -8.08 -25.35
CA GLU A 209 11.59 -7.40 -25.95
C GLU A 209 12.66 -8.37 -26.48
N ARG A 210 12.66 -9.64 -26.06
CA ARG A 210 13.61 -10.65 -26.55
C ARG A 210 13.21 -11.35 -27.86
N GLY A 211 12.08 -10.95 -28.47
CA GLY A 211 11.59 -11.54 -29.72
C GLY A 211 11.98 -10.81 -31.01
N LEU A 212 12.60 -9.61 -30.93
CA LEU A 212 12.89 -8.78 -32.11
C LEU A 212 14.37 -8.56 -32.42
N GLU A 213 15.29 -9.15 -31.65
CA GLU A 213 16.72 -9.20 -31.98
C GLU A 213 17.15 -10.63 -32.30
N GLN A 214 16.68 -11.15 -33.43
CA GLN A 214 17.36 -12.17 -34.24
C GLN A 214 16.54 -12.43 -35.51
N ALA A 215 16.49 -11.45 -36.40
CA ALA A 215 16.31 -11.75 -37.81
C ALA A 215 17.70 -12.05 -38.38
N PRO A 216 18.00 -13.28 -38.82
CA PRO A 216 19.20 -13.54 -39.58
C PRO A 216 19.05 -12.84 -40.93
N SER A 217 19.95 -11.92 -41.25
CA SER A 217 20.15 -11.45 -42.62
C SER A 217 20.67 -12.63 -43.45
N GLU A 218 19.77 -13.43 -44.00
CA GLU A 218 20.13 -14.45 -44.99
C GLU A 218 20.53 -13.77 -46.30
N GLU A 219 21.83 -13.89 -46.57
CA GLU A 219 22.55 -13.82 -47.84
C GLU A 219 21.68 -13.78 -49.11
N LEU A 220 21.67 -12.62 -49.77
CA LEU A 220 21.51 -12.53 -51.21
C LEU A 220 22.88 -12.72 -51.88
N GLU A 221 23.31 -13.98 -52.02
CA GLU A 221 24.27 -14.36 -53.05
C GLU A 221 23.89 -15.70 -53.73
N LYS A 222 23.34 -15.53 -54.94
CA LYS A 222 23.70 -16.19 -56.21
C LYS A 222 22.85 -17.33 -56.80
N VAL A 223 22.75 -17.17 -58.13
CA VAL A 223 22.49 -18.12 -59.24
C VAL A 223 21.00 -18.34 -59.61
N GLY A 224 20.55 -18.10 -60.85
CA GLY A 224 21.20 -17.66 -62.08
C GLY A 224 20.28 -17.89 -63.31
N GLN A 225 20.50 -17.14 -64.39
CA GLN A 225 20.53 -17.56 -65.81
C GLN A 225 20.62 -16.33 -66.71
#